data_AF-A0A6C0C1D1-F1
#
_entry.id   AF-A0A6C0C1D1-F1
#
_cell.length_a   1.000
_cell.length_b   1.000
_cell.length_c   1.000
_cell.angle_alpha   90.00
_cell.angle_beta   90.00
_cell.angle_gamma   90.00
#
_symmetry.space_group_name_H-M   'P 1'
#
loop_
_entity.id
_entity.type
_entity.pdbx_description
1 polymer ?
#
loop_
_entity_poly.entity_id
_entity_poly.type
_entity_poly.pdbx_seq_one_letter_code
_entity_poly.pdbx_strand_id
1 'polypeptide(L)'
;MPRIKKGKDGRYHVHGKSYKYLVGKRQQVANGTAYKTTYGKDALLKKDILKNKWGRYVSAKKSRWGKKRGLKQLRLAGYTTKKGKFGAVKMGSPKRKTRKRSRSKGTRKKRICRHKSGPKKGKYKKC
;
A
#
# COMPACT_ATOMS: atom_id res chain seq x y z
N MET A 1 -3.85 12.88 -18.43
CA MET A 1 -4.84 12.52 -19.48
C MET A 1 -5.61 13.77 -19.85
N PRO A 2 -5.74 14.10 -21.14
CA PRO A 2 -6.53 15.24 -21.60
C PRO A 2 -8.00 15.10 -21.18
N ARG A 3 -8.68 16.25 -21.02
CA ARG A 3 -10.08 16.30 -20.61
C ARG A 3 -10.97 15.72 -21.71
N ILE A 4 -11.72 14.66 -21.39
CA ILE A 4 -12.68 14.04 -22.30
C ILE A 4 -13.90 14.96 -22.40
N LYS A 5 -14.21 15.43 -23.62
CA LYS A 5 -15.38 16.24 -23.95
C LYS A 5 -16.47 15.37 -24.59
N LYS A 6 -17.72 15.84 -24.58
CA LYS A 6 -18.79 15.22 -25.38
C LYS A 6 -18.56 15.51 -26.86
N GLY A 7 -18.88 14.53 -27.70
CA GLY A 7 -18.94 14.71 -29.15
C GLY A 7 -20.22 15.41 -29.59
N LYS A 8 -20.35 15.66 -30.90
CA LYS A 8 -21.55 16.26 -31.51
C LYS A 8 -22.81 15.39 -31.33
N ASP A 9 -22.62 14.09 -31.15
CA ASP A 9 -23.62 13.08 -30.86
C ASP A 9 -24.07 13.06 -29.38
N GLY A 10 -23.51 13.94 -28.54
CA GLY A 10 -23.86 14.04 -27.11
C GLY A 10 -23.28 12.93 -26.23
N ARG A 11 -22.48 12.01 -26.78
CA ARG A 11 -21.83 10.91 -26.07
C ARG A 11 -20.36 11.20 -25.80
N TYR A 12 -19.76 10.43 -24.91
CA TYR A 12 -18.33 10.48 -24.61
C TYR A 12 -17.59 9.37 -25.35
N HIS A 13 -16.62 9.73 -26.19
CA HIS A 13 -15.80 8.77 -26.94
C HIS A 13 -14.46 8.57 -26.26
N VAL A 14 -14.17 7.34 -25.85
CA VAL A 14 -12.93 7.00 -25.15
C VAL A 14 -12.41 5.67 -25.66
N HIS A 15 -11.20 5.65 -26.22
CA HIS A 15 -10.55 4.45 -26.78
C HIS A 15 -11.46 3.66 -27.74
N GLY A 16 -12.10 4.36 -28.69
CA GLY A 16 -12.97 3.75 -29.70
C GLY A 16 -14.33 3.27 -29.20
N LYS A 17 -14.69 3.53 -27.94
CA LYS A 17 -16.01 3.18 -27.37
C LYS A 17 -16.77 4.45 -26.98
N SER A 18 -18.09 4.42 -27.18
CA SER A 18 -18.97 5.54 -26.85
C SER A 18 -19.76 5.27 -25.57
N TYR A 19 -19.79 6.24 -24.66
CA TYR A 19 -20.45 6.15 -23.36
C TYR A 19 -21.49 7.26 -23.21
N LYS A 20 -22.63 6.95 -22.59
CA LYS A 20 -23.67 7.96 -22.30
C LYS A 20 -23.19 8.94 -21.22
N TYR A 21 -22.48 8.42 -20.21
CA TYR A 21 -21.94 9.21 -19.12
C TYR A 21 -20.43 9.02 -19.00
N LEU A 22 -19.70 10.09 -18.71
CA LEU A 22 -18.28 9.98 -18.40
C LEU A 22 -18.06 9.31 -17.04
N VAL A 23 -18.83 9.77 -16.05
CA VAL A 23 -18.79 9.30 -14.67
C VAL A 23 -20.15 8.71 -14.29
N GLY A 24 -20.14 7.55 -13.62
CA GLY A 24 -21.36 6.89 -13.18
C GLY A 24 -21.15 5.89 -12.05
N LYS A 25 -22.23 5.20 -11.64
CA LYS A 25 -22.16 4.15 -10.62
C LYS A 25 -21.38 2.94 -11.13
N ARG A 26 -20.81 2.12 -10.22
CA ARG A 26 -20.06 0.90 -10.58
C ARG A 26 -20.81 -0.03 -11.53
N GLN A 27 -22.12 -0.18 -11.32
CA GLN A 27 -22.98 -0.98 -12.18
C GLN A 27 -23.08 -0.41 -13.61
N GLN A 28 -23.22 0.91 -13.75
CA GLN A 28 -23.25 1.58 -15.05
C GLN A 28 -21.91 1.44 -15.79
N VAL A 29 -20.79 1.46 -15.06
CA VAL A 29 -19.45 1.25 -15.63
C VAL A 29 -19.26 -0.21 -16.07
N ALA A 30 -19.70 -1.17 -15.27
CA ALA A 30 -19.65 -2.59 -15.63
C ALA A 30 -20.50 -2.89 -16.88
N ASN A 31 -21.69 -2.29 -16.96
CA ASN A 31 -22.61 -2.43 -18.09
C ASN A 31 -22.16 -1.67 -19.34
N GLY A 32 -21.16 -0.77 -19.22
CA GLY A 32 -20.66 0.02 -20.35
C GLY A 32 -21.47 1.28 -20.67
N THR A 33 -22.42 1.66 -19.81
CA THR A 33 -23.15 2.93 -19.93
C THR A 33 -22.27 4.12 -19.56
N ALA A 34 -21.38 3.93 -18.59
CA ALA A 34 -20.43 4.93 -18.12
C ALA A 34 -18.97 4.48 -18.31
N TYR A 35 -18.05 5.42 -18.52
CA TYR A 35 -16.63 5.09 -18.71
C TYR A 35 -15.92 4.76 -17.38
N LYS A 36 -16.13 5.57 -16.34
CA LYS A 36 -15.44 5.44 -15.04
C LYS A 36 -16.35 5.81 -13.86
N THR A 37 -15.92 5.48 -12.64
CA THR A 37 -16.75 5.71 -11.43
C THR A 37 -16.66 7.09 -10.81
N THR A 38 -15.49 7.73 -10.88
CA THR A 38 -15.20 9.04 -10.27
C THR A 38 -14.18 9.78 -11.13
N TYR A 39 -13.85 11.02 -10.75
CA TYR A 39 -12.72 11.75 -11.32
C TYR A 39 -11.42 11.43 -10.55
N GLY A 40 -10.26 11.74 -11.14
CA GLY A 40 -8.96 11.56 -10.51
C GLY A 40 -8.35 10.15 -10.64
N LYS A 41 -7.31 9.88 -9.84
CA LYS A 41 -6.49 8.66 -9.89
C LYS A 41 -7.20 7.43 -9.34
N ASP A 42 -8.18 7.62 -8.47
CA ASP A 42 -8.93 6.54 -7.82
C ASP A 42 -10.17 6.07 -8.62
N ALA A 43 -10.32 6.59 -9.86
CA ALA A 43 -11.39 6.21 -10.74
C ALA A 43 -11.28 4.74 -11.17
N LEU A 44 -12.35 3.97 -10.98
CA LEU A 44 -12.42 2.58 -11.41
C LEU A 44 -12.92 2.50 -12.84
N LEU A 45 -12.21 1.75 -13.67
CA LEU A 45 -12.64 1.37 -15.01
C LEU A 45 -13.38 0.03 -14.96
N LYS A 46 -14.00 -0.36 -16.07
CA LYS A 46 -14.71 -1.64 -16.21
C LYS A 46 -13.85 -2.85 -15.79
N LYS A 47 -12.55 -2.85 -16.15
CA LYS A 47 -11.60 -3.91 -15.77
C LYS A 47 -11.34 -4.02 -14.26
N ASP A 48 -11.58 -2.95 -13.52
CA ASP A 48 -11.34 -2.87 -12.08
C ASP A 48 -12.59 -3.18 -11.26
N ILE A 49 -13.69 -3.60 -11.90
CA ILE A 49 -14.98 -3.89 -11.28
C ILE A 49 -15.33 -5.36 -11.50
N LEU A 50 -15.77 -6.03 -10.43
CA LEU A 50 -16.17 -7.43 -10.43
C LEU A 50 -17.55 -7.56 -9.79
N LYS A 51 -18.37 -8.50 -10.27
CA LYS A 51 -19.62 -8.89 -9.60
C LYS A 51 -19.29 -9.92 -8.53
N ASN A 52 -19.70 -9.67 -7.28
CA ASN A 52 -19.55 -10.65 -6.21
C ASN A 52 -20.65 -11.72 -6.29
N LYS A 53 -20.55 -12.77 -5.48
CA LYS A 53 -21.53 -13.86 -5.45
C LYS A 53 -22.95 -13.43 -5.09
N TRP A 54 -23.11 -12.27 -4.43
CA TRP A 54 -24.39 -11.67 -4.06
C TRP A 54 -24.90 -10.66 -5.11
N GLY A 55 -24.31 -10.67 -6.31
CA GLY A 55 -24.72 -9.83 -7.42
C GLY A 55 -24.31 -8.36 -7.36
N ARG A 56 -23.57 -7.92 -6.34
CA ARG A 56 -23.13 -6.53 -6.19
C ARG A 56 -21.81 -6.28 -6.94
N TYR A 57 -21.74 -5.16 -7.66
CA TYR A 57 -20.51 -4.71 -8.31
C TYR A 57 -19.55 -4.05 -7.31
N VAL A 58 -18.41 -4.71 -7.06
CA VAL A 58 -17.35 -4.29 -6.15
C VAL A 58 -16.05 -4.03 -6.91
N SER A 59 -15.08 -3.36 -6.29
CA SER A 59 -13.76 -3.21 -6.92
C SER A 59 -12.99 -4.53 -6.88
N ALA A 60 -12.22 -4.80 -7.93
CA ALA A 60 -11.32 -5.93 -8.03
C ALA A 60 -10.28 -5.92 -6.90
N LYS A 61 -9.84 -4.73 -6.48
CA LYS A 61 -8.96 -4.55 -5.31
C LYS A 61 -9.62 -5.05 -4.02
N LYS A 62 -10.90 -4.71 -3.79
CA LYS A 62 -11.65 -5.17 -2.61
C LYS A 62 -11.89 -6.67 -2.62
N SER A 63 -12.27 -7.22 -3.78
CA SER A 63 -12.45 -8.68 -3.93
C SER A 63 -11.15 -9.44 -3.65
N ARG A 64 -10.03 -9.00 -4.27
CA ARG A 64 -8.71 -9.61 -4.07
C ARG A 64 -8.12 -9.39 -2.68
N TRP A 65 -8.53 -8.33 -1.97
CA TRP A 65 -8.07 -8.07 -0.60
C TRP A 65 -8.29 -9.29 0.30
N GLY A 66 -9.45 -9.93 0.16
CA GLY A 66 -9.73 -11.30 0.58
C GLY A 66 -9.44 -11.62 2.06
N LYS A 67 -9.49 -12.92 2.38
CA LYS A 67 -9.27 -13.44 3.74
C LYS A 67 -7.82 -13.26 4.21
N LYS A 68 -6.84 -13.32 3.30
CA LYS A 68 -5.41 -13.26 3.66
C LYS A 68 -5.00 -11.93 4.29
N ARG A 69 -5.43 -10.79 3.73
CA ARG A 69 -5.11 -9.47 4.31
C ARG A 69 -5.94 -9.20 5.57
N GLY A 70 -7.20 -9.63 5.61
CA GLY A 70 -8.04 -9.57 6.81
C GLY A 70 -7.44 -10.35 7.98
N LEU A 71 -7.00 -11.60 7.75
CA LEU A 71 -6.29 -12.40 8.77
C LEU A 71 -5.01 -11.71 9.25
N LYS A 72 -4.25 -11.09 8.35
CA LYS A 72 -3.05 -10.33 8.72
C LYS A 72 -3.40 -9.14 9.62
N GLN A 73 -4.46 -8.38 9.32
CA GLN A 73 -4.90 -7.27 10.17
C GLN A 73 -5.39 -7.74 11.55
N LEU A 74 -6.17 -8.83 11.60
CA LEU A 74 -6.61 -9.41 12.87
C LEU A 74 -5.42 -9.84 13.74
N ARG A 75 -4.42 -10.51 13.16
CA ARG A 75 -3.19 -10.87 13.87
C ARG A 75 -2.41 -9.66 14.36
N LEU A 76 -2.27 -8.61 13.54
CA LEU A 76 -1.63 -7.35 13.93
C LEU A 76 -2.36 -6.65 15.08
N ALA A 77 -3.70 -6.72 15.09
CA ALA A 77 -4.55 -6.22 16.17
C ALA A 77 -4.54 -7.12 17.43
N GLY A 78 -3.81 -8.23 17.42
CA GLY A 78 -3.69 -9.15 18.55
C GLY A 78 -4.78 -10.23 18.63
N TYR A 79 -5.56 -10.43 17.57
CA TYR A 79 -6.57 -11.48 17.49
C TYR A 79 -6.02 -12.74 16.82
N THR A 80 -6.20 -13.89 17.46
CA THR A 80 -5.77 -15.21 16.96
C THR A 80 -6.82 -16.29 17.26
N THR A 81 -6.72 -17.45 16.62
CA THR A 81 -7.54 -18.62 16.96
C THR A 81 -6.80 -19.47 18.01
N LYS A 82 -7.54 -20.04 18.98
CA LYS A 82 -6.99 -20.99 19.97
C LYS A 82 -7.67 -22.35 19.78
N LYS A 83 -6.89 -23.44 19.85
CA LYS A 83 -7.44 -24.80 19.77
C LYS A 83 -8.48 -24.99 20.90
N GLY A 84 -9.62 -25.57 20.56
CA GLY A 84 -10.74 -25.80 21.50
C GLY A 84 -11.57 -24.57 21.85
N LYS A 85 -11.30 -23.39 21.28
CA LYS A 85 -12.13 -22.18 21.47
C LYS A 85 -12.65 -21.69 20.13
N PHE A 86 -13.98 -21.61 20.01
CA PHE A 86 -14.63 -21.07 18.83
C PHE A 86 -14.46 -19.55 18.74
N GLY A 87 -14.22 -19.03 17.54
CA GLY A 87 -14.07 -17.59 17.30
C GLY A 87 -12.65 -17.02 17.45
N ALA A 88 -12.55 -15.68 17.39
CA ALA A 88 -11.29 -14.95 17.49
C ALA A 88 -10.99 -14.55 18.94
N VAL A 89 -9.84 -14.97 19.47
CA VAL A 89 -9.40 -14.69 20.83
C VAL A 89 -8.34 -13.59 20.81
N LYS A 90 -8.51 -12.56 21.63
CA LYS A 90 -7.51 -11.48 21.81
C LYS A 90 -6.39 -11.98 22.72
N MET A 91 -5.18 -12.12 22.19
CA MET A 91 -3.99 -12.62 22.88
C MET A 91 -3.08 -11.52 23.42
N GLY A 92 -3.56 -10.26 23.40
CA GLY A 92 -2.77 -9.07 23.69
C GLY A 92 -2.13 -8.51 22.42
N SER A 93 -1.91 -7.19 22.40
CA SER A 93 -1.27 -6.50 21.29
C SER A 93 0.16 -7.04 21.10
N PRO A 94 0.64 -7.33 19.89
CA PRO A 94 2.03 -7.73 19.70
C PRO A 94 2.94 -6.63 20.27
N LYS A 95 3.71 -6.94 21.32
CA LYS A 95 4.68 -6.00 21.93
C LYS A 95 5.49 -5.39 20.80
N ARG A 96 5.40 -4.06 20.65
CA ARG A 96 6.15 -3.28 19.66
C ARG A 96 7.62 -3.62 19.88
N LYS A 97 8.20 -4.50 19.06
CA LYS A 97 9.63 -4.82 19.15
C LYS A 97 10.35 -3.50 18.94
N THR A 98 10.84 -2.90 20.03
CA THR A 98 11.81 -1.82 19.94
C THR A 98 12.94 -2.40 19.09
N ARG A 99 13.13 -1.84 17.89
CA ARG A 99 14.30 -2.19 17.06
C ARG A 99 15.48 -1.92 17.98
N LYS A 100 16.11 -2.97 18.52
CA LYS A 100 17.45 -2.86 19.09
C LYS A 100 18.27 -2.29 17.94
N ARG A 101 18.58 -1.00 18.00
CA ARG A 101 19.56 -0.38 17.11
C ARG A 101 20.80 -1.24 17.29
N SER A 102 21.11 -2.09 16.31
CA SER A 102 22.43 -2.68 16.24
C SER A 102 23.36 -1.48 16.27
N ARG A 103 24.11 -1.33 17.37
CA ARG A 103 25.23 -0.39 17.39
C ARG A 103 26.07 -0.83 16.20
N SER A 104 26.05 -0.04 15.12
CA SER A 104 26.97 -0.25 14.03
C SER A 104 28.33 -0.35 14.69
N LYS A 105 29.06 -1.44 14.43
CA LYS A 105 30.47 -1.53 14.79
C LYS A 105 31.08 -0.31 14.11
N GLY A 106 31.32 0.74 14.90
CA GLY A 106 31.96 1.95 14.43
C GLY A 106 33.19 1.48 13.69
N THR A 107 33.31 1.90 12.43
CA THR A 107 34.54 1.79 11.66
C THR A 107 35.68 2.13 12.62
N ARG A 108 36.62 1.20 12.81
CA ARG A 108 37.80 1.42 13.66
C ARG A 108 38.42 2.73 13.19
N LYS A 109 38.13 3.85 13.85
CA LYS A 109 38.88 5.09 13.66
C LYS A 109 40.31 4.68 13.96
N LYS A 110 41.15 4.64 12.92
CA LYS A 110 42.59 4.40 13.04
C LYS A 110 43.05 5.26 14.23
N ARG A 111 43.53 4.62 15.28
CA ARG A 111 44.05 5.30 16.47
C ARG A 111 45.19 6.18 15.96
N ILE A 112 44.93 7.48 15.87
CA ILE A 112 46.00 8.44 15.68
C ILE A 112 46.75 8.45 17.02
N CYS A 113 47.88 7.78 17.10
CA CYS A 113 48.71 7.77 18.30
C CYS A 113 49.35 9.16 18.45
N ARG A 114 49.02 9.85 19.55
CA ARG A 114 49.64 11.11 19.95
C ARG A 114 50.69 10.81 21.02
N HIS A 115 51.96 11.10 20.75
CA HIS A 115 53.02 10.95 21.74
C HIS A 115 52.83 11.99 22.85
N LYS A 116 52.76 11.53 24.11
CA LYS A 116 52.57 12.39 25.29
C LYS A 116 53.88 12.95 25.86
N SER A 117 55.03 12.46 25.40
CA SER A 117 56.38 12.89 25.85
C SER A 117 57.43 12.69 24.74
N GLY A 118 58.61 13.30 24.92
CA GLY A 118 59.74 13.24 23.98
C GLY A 118 59.71 14.27 22.84
N PRO A 119 60.75 14.32 21.98
CA PRO A 119 60.93 15.35 20.95
C PRO A 119 59.85 15.36 19.83
N LYS A 120 58.97 14.35 19.81
CA LYS A 120 57.83 14.24 18.88
C LYS A 120 56.47 14.51 19.56
N LYS A 121 56.46 15.01 20.80
CA LYS A 121 55.24 15.38 21.56
C LYS A 121 54.40 16.37 20.73
N GLY A 122 53.14 16.03 20.50
CA GLY A 122 52.19 16.88 19.76
C GLY A 122 52.16 16.73 18.24
N LYS A 123 53.10 16.00 17.61
CA LYS A 123 53.06 15.76 16.15
C LYS A 123 52.27 14.49 15.83
N TYR A 124 51.29 14.61 14.93
CA TYR A 124 50.50 13.49 14.44
C TYR A 124 51.23 12.81 13.27
N LYS A 125 51.52 11.51 13.36
CA LYS A 125 51.84 10.69 12.17
C LYS A 125 50.69 9.72 11.90
N LYS A 126 50.43 9.47 10.61
CA LYS A 126 49.67 8.29 10.17
C LYS A 126 50.50 7.05 10.55
N CYS A 127 49.88 6.08 11.22
CA CYS A 127 50.38 4.71 11.18
C CYS A 127 50.32 4.20 9.75
#